data_AF-A0A914MVI2-F1
#
_entry.id   AF-A0A914MVI2-F1
#
_cell.length_a   1.000
_cell.length_b   1.000
_cell.length_c   1.000
_cell.angle_alpha   90.00
_cell.angle_beta   90.00
_cell.angle_gamma   90.00
#
_symmetry.space_group_name_H-M   'P 1'
#
loop_
_entity.id
_entity.type
_entity.pdbx_description
1 polymer ?
#
loop_
_entity_poly.entity_id
_entity_poly.type
_entity_poly.pdbx_seq_one_letter_code
_entity_poly.pdbx_strand_id
1 'polypeptide(L)'
;MNNLTAGRHGIWSPDPDFSEIFQPKYADYECHPNSIHNHGHQATGNLHPHEQGFYLTNSVPQYNEVNSGHWRVIEEYIRITTVGSHFGVSPRMNAGKLLSTGCMAKEAEETFIYTGPLFLANEKRNLMEFQVVGSKEIFVPTHLFKIVILKIFDNSAWKYWLESYVMTNTDLNELFDENNGMILDN
;
A
#
# COMPACT_ATOMS: atom_id res chain seq x y z
N MET A 1 -15.40 -10.22 -24.16
CA MET A 1 -15.88 -10.96 -22.96
C MET A 1 -14.76 -11.88 -22.53
N ASN A 2 -13.99 -11.51 -21.51
CA ASN A 2 -12.99 -12.38 -20.89
C ASN A 2 -13.14 -12.23 -19.37
N ASN A 3 -14.13 -12.91 -18.79
CA ASN A 3 -14.27 -13.01 -17.34
C ASN A 3 -13.51 -14.27 -16.91
N LEU A 4 -12.38 -14.11 -16.24
CA LEU A 4 -11.62 -15.21 -15.67
C LEU A 4 -11.71 -15.21 -14.14
N THR A 5 -12.30 -16.30 -13.66
CA THR A 5 -12.24 -16.91 -12.31
C THR A 5 -12.62 -16.07 -11.09
N ALA A 6 -13.81 -16.39 -10.55
CA ALA A 6 -14.28 -16.05 -9.22
C ALA A 6 -13.46 -16.79 -8.13
N GLY A 7 -12.36 -16.17 -7.69
CA GLY A 7 -11.76 -16.41 -6.38
C GLY A 7 -12.28 -15.37 -5.38
N ARG A 8 -12.04 -15.54 -4.08
CA ARG A 8 -12.45 -14.61 -3.01
C ARG A 8 -11.76 -13.21 -3.05
N HIS A 9 -11.24 -12.81 -4.20
CA HIS A 9 -10.53 -11.57 -4.45
C HIS A 9 -11.26 -10.83 -5.57
N GLY A 10 -11.52 -9.53 -5.40
CA GLY A 10 -12.20 -8.70 -6.39
C GLY A 10 -11.50 -8.70 -7.75
N ILE A 11 -12.24 -8.33 -8.78
CA ILE A 11 -11.76 -8.30 -10.16
C ILE A 11 -11.26 -6.90 -10.46
N TRP A 12 -9.98 -6.79 -10.85
CA TRP A 12 -9.42 -5.54 -11.34
C TRP A 12 -10.19 -5.03 -12.55
N SER A 13 -10.65 -3.78 -12.48
CA SER A 13 -11.48 -3.18 -13.51
C SER A 13 -11.16 -1.70 -13.74
N PRO A 14 -11.47 -1.18 -14.93
CA PRO A 14 -11.45 0.27 -15.17
C PRO A 14 -12.41 0.99 -14.21
N ASP A 15 -12.03 2.20 -13.83
CA ASP A 15 -12.87 3.11 -13.07
C ASP A 15 -13.93 3.75 -13.99
N PRO A 16 -15.24 3.56 -13.76
CA PRO A 16 -16.27 4.11 -14.64
C PRO A 16 -16.31 5.63 -14.67
N ASP A 17 -15.73 6.32 -13.69
CA ASP A 17 -15.77 7.78 -13.57
C ASP A 17 -14.60 8.48 -14.31
N PHE A 18 -13.65 7.71 -14.86
CA PHE A 18 -12.48 8.24 -15.55
C PHE A 18 -12.49 7.93 -17.06
N SER A 19 -11.88 8.81 -17.85
CA SER A 19 -11.76 8.59 -19.29
C SER A 19 -10.77 7.46 -19.61
N GLU A 20 -11.17 6.53 -20.47
CA GLU A 20 -10.37 5.35 -20.89
C GLU A 20 -8.96 5.71 -21.40
N ILE A 21 -8.77 6.90 -21.97
CA ILE A 21 -7.47 7.31 -22.50
C ILE A 21 -6.41 7.45 -21.40
N PHE A 22 -6.82 7.85 -20.20
CA PHE A 22 -5.95 8.04 -19.03
C PHE A 22 -5.93 6.83 -18.09
N GLN A 23 -6.75 5.83 -18.35
CA GLN A 23 -6.82 4.65 -17.50
C GLN A 23 -5.74 3.62 -17.87
N PRO A 24 -5.15 2.97 -16.86
CA PRO A 24 -4.34 1.79 -17.10
C PRO A 24 -5.19 0.63 -17.60
N LYS A 25 -4.54 -0.35 -18.23
CA LYS A 25 -5.11 -1.68 -18.45
C LYS A 25 -4.47 -2.67 -17.52
N TYR A 26 -5.20 -3.74 -17.20
CA TYR A 26 -4.67 -4.83 -16.39
C TYR A 26 -3.33 -5.36 -16.90
N ALA A 27 -3.20 -5.54 -18.23
CA ALA A 27 -1.99 -6.02 -18.88
C ALA A 27 -0.80 -5.03 -18.86
N ASP A 28 -1.02 -3.76 -18.54
CA ASP A 28 0.08 -2.78 -18.45
C ASP A 28 0.99 -3.04 -17.24
N TYR A 29 0.48 -3.75 -16.23
CA TYR A 29 1.22 -4.12 -15.01
C TYR A 29 1.89 -5.49 -15.13
N GLU A 30 1.43 -6.33 -16.06
CA GLU A 30 1.93 -7.71 -16.28
C GLU A 30 2.95 -7.80 -17.42
N CYS A 31 3.59 -6.69 -17.81
CA CYS A 31 4.30 -6.59 -19.10
C CYS A 31 5.55 -7.48 -19.25
N HIS A 32 5.93 -8.26 -18.22
CA HIS A 32 7.05 -9.19 -18.28
C HIS A 32 6.61 -10.63 -17.97
N PRO A 33 7.12 -11.66 -18.69
CA PRO A 33 6.89 -13.08 -18.37
C PRO A 33 7.34 -13.49 -16.95
N ASN A 34 8.21 -12.67 -16.34
CA ASN A 34 8.66 -12.76 -14.97
C ASN A 34 8.11 -11.58 -14.13
N SER A 35 6.89 -11.09 -14.41
CA SER A 35 6.38 -9.86 -13.80
C SER A 35 6.50 -9.92 -12.28
N ILE A 36 7.44 -9.14 -11.76
CA ILE A 36 7.72 -9.00 -10.33
C ILE A 36 6.79 -7.95 -9.71
N HIS A 37 6.00 -7.24 -10.52
CA HIS A 37 5.03 -6.25 -10.08
C HIS A 37 3.61 -6.81 -10.08
N ASN A 38 2.89 -6.53 -9.00
CA ASN A 38 1.46 -6.75 -8.85
C ASN A 38 0.72 -5.40 -8.86
N HIS A 39 -0.60 -5.47 -9.01
CA HIS A 39 -1.50 -4.35 -8.76
C HIS A 39 -1.57 -4.06 -7.24
N GLY A 40 -0.77 -3.10 -6.77
CA GLY A 40 -0.71 -2.71 -5.36
C GLY A 40 -1.85 -1.77 -4.98
N HIS A 41 -2.84 -2.25 -4.24
CA HIS A 41 -3.95 -1.43 -3.72
C HIS A 41 -3.42 -0.27 -2.86
N GLN A 42 -3.86 0.96 -3.13
CA GLN A 42 -3.51 2.10 -2.28
C GLN A 42 -4.50 2.23 -1.12
N ALA A 43 -5.79 2.25 -1.43
CA ALA A 43 -6.85 2.11 -0.45
C ALA A 43 -7.27 0.64 -0.37
N THR A 44 -7.05 0.01 0.78
CA THR A 44 -7.26 -1.44 0.91
C THR A 44 -8.72 -1.80 0.62
N GLY A 45 -8.97 -2.84 -0.17
CA GLY A 45 -10.33 -3.21 -0.61
C GLY A 45 -11.31 -3.58 0.53
N ASN A 46 -10.82 -3.76 1.75
CA ASN A 46 -11.66 -4.04 2.93
C ASN A 46 -12.19 -2.77 3.62
N LEU A 47 -11.72 -1.58 3.23
CA LEU A 47 -12.14 -0.29 3.79
C LEU A 47 -13.09 0.50 2.87
N HIS A 48 -13.32 -0.01 1.65
CA HIS A 48 -14.18 0.60 0.63
C HIS A 48 -15.20 -0.42 0.13
N PRO A 49 -16.26 0.00 -0.59
CA PRO A 49 -17.10 -0.93 -1.33
C PRO A 49 -16.21 -1.90 -2.14
N HIS A 50 -16.50 -3.19 -2.02
CA HIS A 50 -15.63 -4.27 -2.52
C HIS A 50 -15.25 -4.11 -4.00
N GLU A 51 -16.08 -3.44 -4.80
CA GLU A 51 -15.81 -3.19 -6.22
C GLU A 51 -14.84 -2.00 -6.44
N GLN A 52 -15.04 -0.89 -5.73
CA GLN A 52 -14.21 0.32 -5.86
C GLN A 52 -12.76 0.09 -5.43
N GLY A 53 -12.56 -0.81 -4.46
CA GLY A 53 -11.22 -1.20 -4.02
C GLY A 53 -10.35 -1.79 -5.15
N PHE A 54 -10.98 -2.35 -6.19
CA PHE A 54 -10.31 -3.01 -7.33
C PHE A 54 -10.37 -2.19 -8.62
N TYR A 55 -10.65 -0.88 -8.54
CA TYR A 55 -10.42 -0.01 -9.69
C TYR A 55 -8.93 0.20 -9.92
N LEU A 56 -8.52 0.20 -11.18
CA LEU A 56 -7.12 0.44 -11.58
C LEU A 56 -6.63 1.85 -11.19
N THR A 57 -7.53 2.80 -10.99
CA THR A 57 -7.22 4.14 -10.44
C THR A 57 -6.77 4.10 -8.97
N ASN A 58 -7.03 2.99 -8.28
CA ASN A 58 -6.61 2.73 -6.90
C ASN A 58 -5.39 1.78 -6.82
N SER A 59 -4.69 1.54 -7.95
CA SER A 59 -3.51 0.68 -7.98
C SER A 59 -2.26 1.37 -8.53
N VAL A 60 -1.10 0.95 -8.03
CA VAL A 60 0.22 1.29 -8.57
C VAL A 60 1.03 0.02 -8.79
N PRO A 61 2.00 0.00 -9.73
CA PRO A 61 2.92 -1.13 -9.86
C PRO A 61 3.72 -1.29 -8.56
N GLN A 62 3.57 -2.44 -7.91
CA GLN A 62 4.26 -2.72 -6.64
C GLN A 62 4.97 -4.05 -6.70
N TYR A 63 6.23 -4.10 -6.28
CA TYR A 63 7.00 -5.35 -6.24
C TYR A 63 6.31 -6.38 -5.33
N ASN A 64 6.24 -7.64 -5.77
CA ASN A 64 5.49 -8.71 -5.11
C ASN A 64 5.95 -8.94 -3.67
N GLU A 65 7.25 -8.89 -3.44
CA GLU A 65 7.87 -9.05 -2.12
C GLU A 65 7.54 -7.88 -1.19
N VAL A 66 7.45 -6.66 -1.73
CA VAL A 66 7.04 -5.47 -0.98
C VAL A 66 5.55 -5.58 -0.63
N ASN A 67 4.70 -5.83 -1.63
CA ASN A 67 3.24 -5.91 -1.49
C ASN A 67 2.82 -7.01 -0.51
N SER A 68 3.41 -8.20 -0.62
CA SER A 68 3.07 -9.35 0.23
C SER A 68 3.88 -9.44 1.53
N GLY A 69 4.98 -8.69 1.64
CA GLY A 69 5.91 -8.67 2.76
C GLY A 69 5.78 -7.41 3.63
N HIS A 70 6.81 -6.55 3.63
CA HIS A 70 6.93 -5.45 4.59
C HIS A 70 5.78 -4.43 4.52
N TRP A 71 5.24 -4.16 3.33
CA TRP A 71 4.10 -3.26 3.18
C TRP A 71 2.84 -3.84 3.86
N ARG A 72 2.60 -5.13 3.67
CA ARG A 72 1.50 -5.85 4.34
C ARG A 72 1.63 -5.82 5.86
N VAL A 73 2.85 -5.88 6.40
CA VAL A 73 3.08 -5.77 7.85
C VAL A 73 2.62 -4.40 8.38
N ILE A 74 2.92 -3.32 7.66
CA ILE A 74 2.44 -1.97 8.01
C ILE A 74 0.91 -1.92 7.93
N GLU A 75 0.32 -2.46 6.87
CA GLU A 75 -1.14 -2.50 6.72
C GLU A 75 -1.83 -3.32 7.81
N GLU A 76 -1.24 -4.44 8.22
CA GLU A 76 -1.75 -5.27 9.31
C GLU A 76 -1.59 -4.58 10.67
N TYR A 77 -0.44 -3.94 10.92
CA TYR A 77 -0.24 -3.11 12.11
C TYR A 77 -1.34 -2.03 12.19
N ILE A 78 -1.53 -1.25 11.12
CA ILE A 78 -2.55 -0.22 11.05
C ILE A 78 -3.94 -0.83 11.24
N ARG A 79 -4.25 -1.98 10.62
CA ARG A 79 -5.55 -2.63 10.80
C ARG A 79 -5.79 -3.05 12.24
N ILE A 80 -4.79 -3.64 12.90
CA ILE A 80 -4.90 -4.08 14.29
C ILE A 80 -5.03 -2.86 15.22
N THR A 81 -4.23 -1.82 14.99
CA THR A 81 -4.23 -0.63 15.85
C THR A 81 -5.41 0.27 15.61
N THR A 82 -6.02 0.29 14.40
CA THR A 82 -7.09 1.21 14.01
C THR A 82 -8.47 0.59 13.79
N VAL A 83 -8.57 -0.67 13.34
CA VAL A 83 -9.83 -1.32 12.92
C VAL A 83 -10.23 -2.49 13.83
N GLY A 84 -9.30 -3.02 14.62
CA GLY A 84 -9.50 -4.19 15.51
C GLY A 84 -10.63 -4.07 16.54
N SER A 85 -11.27 -2.90 16.66
CA SER A 85 -12.33 -2.61 17.62
C SER A 85 -13.77 -2.81 17.08
N HIS A 86 -14.00 -2.87 15.77
CA HIS A 86 -15.37 -2.80 15.22
C HIS A 86 -15.96 -4.13 14.71
N PHE A 87 -15.15 -5.18 14.48
CA PHE A 87 -15.63 -6.39 13.76
C PHE A 87 -15.39 -7.75 14.45
N GLY A 88 -15.04 -7.79 15.74
CA GLY A 88 -15.00 -9.07 16.50
C GLY A 88 -14.04 -10.14 15.95
N VAL A 89 -13.05 -9.75 15.16
CA VAL A 89 -12.06 -10.68 14.61
C VAL A 89 -11.00 -10.92 15.67
N SER A 90 -11.09 -12.07 16.35
CA SER A 90 -10.05 -12.52 17.29
C SER A 90 -8.70 -12.62 16.57
N PRO A 91 -7.64 -11.93 17.03
CA PRO A 91 -6.32 -12.07 16.45
C PRO A 91 -5.80 -13.49 16.76
N ARG A 92 -5.88 -14.39 15.79
CA ARG A 92 -5.10 -15.64 15.81
C ARG A 92 -3.65 -15.32 15.45
N MET A 93 -2.95 -14.61 16.34
CA MET A 93 -1.50 -14.63 16.39
C MET A 93 -1.07 -14.72 17.84
N ASN A 94 -0.23 -15.72 18.14
CA ASN A 94 0.36 -15.93 19.44
C ASN A 94 1.00 -14.63 19.91
N ALA A 95 0.40 -14.03 20.94
CA ALA A 95 0.85 -12.82 21.62
C ALA A 95 2.13 -13.09 22.42
N GLY A 96 3.21 -13.39 21.71
CA GLY A 96 4.57 -13.20 22.20
C GLY A 96 4.93 -11.73 22.05
N LYS A 97 4.51 -10.90 23.01
CA LYS A 97 5.11 -9.58 23.27
C LYS A 97 4.94 -8.55 22.12
N LEU A 98 3.70 -8.21 21.75
CA LEU A 98 3.43 -6.91 21.12
C LEU A 98 2.94 -5.94 22.20
N LEU A 99 3.86 -5.09 22.64
CA LEU A 99 3.69 -4.11 23.70
C LEU A 99 2.61 -3.08 23.33
N SER A 100 1.61 -2.92 24.21
CA SER A 100 0.87 -1.68 24.52
C SER A 100 0.18 -0.85 23.42
N THR A 101 0.18 -1.20 22.15
CA THR A 101 -0.40 -0.35 21.07
C THR A 101 -1.89 -0.57 20.78
N GLY A 102 -2.54 -1.52 21.48
CA GLY A 102 -3.98 -1.79 21.34
C GLY A 102 -4.92 -0.80 22.03
N CYS A 103 -4.42 0.33 22.54
CA CYS A 103 -5.23 1.33 23.25
C CYS A 103 -5.73 2.48 22.36
N MET A 104 -4.94 2.96 21.39
CA MET A 104 -5.18 4.31 20.85
C MET A 104 -6.38 4.44 19.90
N ALA A 105 -6.67 3.47 19.02
CA ALA A 105 -7.88 3.59 18.20
C ALA A 105 -9.16 3.04 18.84
N LYS A 106 -9.09 2.44 20.03
CA LYS A 106 -10.31 2.25 20.84
C LYS A 106 -10.89 3.60 21.29
N GLU A 107 -10.05 4.63 21.35
CA GLU A 107 -10.40 5.99 21.75
C GLU A 107 -10.59 6.92 20.55
N ALA A 108 -10.22 6.49 19.34
CA ALA A 108 -10.37 7.28 18.13
C ALA A 108 -11.81 7.24 17.62
N GLU A 109 -12.38 8.42 17.40
CA GLU A 109 -13.70 8.60 16.81
C GLU A 109 -13.64 8.47 15.29
N GLU A 110 -12.59 9.02 14.68
CA GLU A 110 -12.36 8.93 13.23
C GLU A 110 -10.90 8.54 12.96
N THR A 111 -10.71 7.72 11.93
CA THR A 111 -9.40 7.33 11.41
C THR A 111 -9.32 7.74 9.93
N PHE A 112 -8.26 8.46 9.56
CA PHE A 112 -7.94 8.81 8.19
C PHE A 112 -6.66 8.12 7.78
N ILE A 113 -6.66 7.44 6.64
CA ILE A 113 -5.49 6.78 6.08
C ILE A 113 -5.27 7.34 4.68
N TYR A 114 -4.13 7.97 4.48
CA TYR A 114 -3.67 8.42 3.17
C TYR A 114 -2.57 7.47 2.70
N THR A 115 -2.61 7.08 1.44
CA THR A 115 -1.62 6.18 0.84
C THR A 115 -1.35 6.63 -0.58
N GLY A 116 -0.11 6.53 -1.02
CA GLY A 116 0.20 6.87 -2.39
C GLY A 116 1.64 6.59 -2.80
N PRO A 117 1.92 6.75 -4.10
CA PRO A 117 3.26 6.67 -4.65
C PRO A 117 4.11 7.91 -4.32
N LEU A 118 5.42 7.70 -4.25
CA LEU A 118 6.44 8.73 -4.26
C LEU A 118 7.48 8.42 -5.33
N PHE A 119 7.95 9.49 -5.98
CA PHE A 119 9.07 9.46 -6.91
C PHE A 119 10.15 10.35 -6.31
N LEU A 120 11.08 9.74 -5.59
CA LEU A 120 12.17 10.44 -4.91
C LEU A 120 13.42 10.46 -5.77
N ALA A 121 14.13 11.58 -5.76
CA ALA A 121 15.41 11.73 -6.44
C ALA A 121 16.52 11.02 -5.67
N ASN A 122 17.52 10.51 -6.40
CA ASN A 122 18.76 10.03 -5.83
C ASN A 122 19.52 11.21 -5.20
N GLU A 123 19.75 11.17 -3.89
CA GLU A 123 20.39 12.26 -3.13
C GLU A 123 21.78 12.63 -3.66
N LYS A 124 22.54 11.66 -4.19
CA LYS A 124 23.90 11.88 -4.69
C LYS A 124 23.93 12.61 -6.03
N ARG A 125 22.86 12.51 -6.83
CA ARG A 125 22.79 13.07 -8.20
C ARG A 125 21.71 14.13 -8.40
N ASN A 126 20.83 14.33 -7.42
CA ASN A 126 19.60 15.12 -7.54
C ASN A 126 18.83 14.81 -8.84
N LEU A 127 18.77 13.53 -9.18
CA LEU A 127 18.12 13.01 -10.39
C LEU A 127 17.10 11.95 -9.98
N MET A 128 15.92 12.03 -10.57
CA MET A 128 14.83 11.08 -10.34
C MET A 128 14.82 10.04 -11.46
N GLU A 129 15.10 8.80 -11.11
CA GLU A 129 15.08 7.65 -12.01
C GLU A 129 13.98 6.69 -11.55
N PHE A 130 13.14 6.24 -12.48
CA PHE A 130 12.05 5.29 -12.21
C PHE A 130 11.75 4.47 -13.45
N GLN A 131 11.21 3.27 -13.23
CA GLN A 131 10.78 2.39 -14.31
C GLN A 131 9.42 2.83 -14.86
N VAL A 132 9.21 2.60 -16.16
CA VAL A 132 7.92 2.78 -16.84
C VAL A 132 7.53 1.45 -17.47
N VAL A 133 6.28 1.02 -17.31
CA VAL A 133 5.78 -0.29 -17.77
C VAL A 133 4.50 -0.18 -18.59
N GLY A 134 4.27 -1.17 -19.44
CA GLY A 134 3.03 -1.31 -20.20
C GLY A 134 2.87 -0.33 -21.37
N SER A 135 1.79 -0.52 -22.13
CA SER A 135 1.44 0.28 -23.30
C SER A 135 0.93 1.68 -22.96
N LYS A 136 0.54 1.88 -21.70
CA LYS A 136 0.04 3.15 -21.15
C LYS A 136 1.11 3.93 -20.39
N GLU A 137 2.36 3.50 -20.45
CA GLU A 137 3.49 4.18 -19.80
C GLU A 137 3.26 4.40 -18.30
N ILE A 138 2.86 3.33 -17.60
CA ILE A 138 2.57 3.39 -16.17
C ILE A 138 3.88 3.54 -15.40
N PHE A 139 3.99 4.58 -14.59
CA PHE A 139 5.18 4.84 -13.79
C PHE A 139 5.22 3.93 -12.57
N VAL A 140 6.33 3.22 -12.39
CA VAL A 140 6.60 2.42 -11.19
C VAL A 140 7.16 3.36 -10.12
N PRO A 141 6.47 3.56 -8.98
CA PRO A 141 6.95 4.44 -7.94
C PRO A 141 8.23 3.91 -7.32
N THR A 142 9.13 4.82 -6.90
CA THR A 142 10.36 4.42 -6.19
C THR A 142 10.08 4.13 -4.72
N HIS A 143 9.08 4.79 -4.15
CA HIS A 143 8.65 4.60 -2.77
C HIS A 143 7.12 4.64 -2.66
N LEU A 144 6.61 4.12 -1.56
CA LEU A 144 5.22 4.23 -1.15
C LEU A 144 5.17 4.96 0.18
N PHE A 145 4.14 5.77 0.39
CA PHE A 145 3.89 6.40 1.67
C PHE A 145 2.55 5.98 2.25
N LYS A 146 2.46 5.99 3.58
CA LYS A 146 1.20 5.85 4.31
C LYS A 146 1.17 6.81 5.48
N ILE A 147 0.11 7.60 5.60
CA ILE A 147 -0.12 8.52 6.72
C ILE A 147 -1.39 8.07 7.42
N VAL A 148 -1.33 7.92 8.73
CA VAL A 148 -2.46 7.56 9.59
C VAL A 148 -2.72 8.72 10.53
N ILE A 149 -3.96 9.20 10.55
CA ILE A 149 -4.42 10.24 11.47
C ILE A 149 -5.59 9.69 12.26
N LEU A 150 -5.46 9.72 13.60
CA LEU A 150 -6.53 9.38 14.53
C LEU A 150 -7.06 10.66 15.15
N LYS A 151 -8.36 10.87 15.09
CA LYS A 151 -9.07 11.95 15.78
C LYS A 151 -9.74 11.36 17.02
N ILE A 152 -9.31 11.82 18.19
CA ILE A 152 -9.67 11.29 19.50
C ILE A 152 -10.37 12.40 20.28
N PHE A 153 -11.52 12.12 20.88
CA PHE A 153 -12.16 13.04 21.82
C PHE A 153 -11.81 12.63 23.25
N ASP A 154 -11.00 13.43 23.94
CA ASP A 154 -10.51 13.14 25.29
C ASP A 154 -10.52 14.40 26.15
N ASN A 155 -10.90 14.25 27.43
CA ASN A 155 -10.93 15.34 28.41
C ASN A 155 -11.67 16.61 27.91
N SER A 156 -12.79 16.42 27.21
CA SER A 156 -13.60 17.49 26.60
C SER A 156 -12.90 18.30 25.50
N ALA A 157 -11.84 17.75 24.89
CA ALA A 157 -11.12 18.37 23.78
C ALA A 157 -10.77 17.37 22.69
N TRP A 158 -10.65 17.86 21.45
CA TRP A 158 -10.16 17.06 20.34
C TRP A 158 -8.64 16.96 20.37
N LYS A 159 -8.14 15.74 20.24
CA LYS A 159 -6.73 15.41 20.06
C LYS A 159 -6.54 14.68 18.74
N TYR A 160 -5.37 14.89 18.14
CA TYR A 160 -4.97 14.21 16.92
C TYR A 160 -3.69 13.45 17.17
N TRP A 161 -3.64 12.22 16.69
CA TRP A 161 -2.42 11.44 16.65
C TRP A 161 -2.08 11.13 15.20
N LEU A 162 -0.80 11.24 14.84
CA LEU A 162 -0.32 11.11 13.48
C LEU A 162 0.90 10.19 13.44
N GLU A 163 0.86 9.24 12.51
CA GLU A 163 2.02 8.43 12.11
C GLU A 163 2.19 8.47 10.59
N SER A 164 3.43 8.46 10.12
CA SER A 164 3.77 8.44 8.71
C SER A 164 4.86 7.43 8.42
N TYR A 165 4.70 6.73 7.30
CA TYR A 165 5.59 5.69 6.82
C TYR A 165 6.00 6.00 5.40
N VAL A 166 7.27 5.76 5.07
CA VAL A 166 7.79 5.74 3.71
C VAL A 166 8.58 4.45 3.53
N MET A 167 8.35 3.74 2.44
CA MET A 167 8.99 2.46 2.13
C MET A 167 9.44 2.44 0.69
N THR A 168 10.62 1.89 0.41
CA THR A 168 11.10 1.65 -0.95
C THR A 168 10.20 0.64 -1.67
N ASN A 169 9.91 0.90 -2.94
CA ASN A 169 9.22 -0.02 -3.83
C ASN A 169 10.25 -0.59 -4.82
N THR A 170 11.07 -1.51 -4.32
CA THR A 170 12.17 -2.11 -5.07
C THR A 170 12.17 -3.62 -4.89
N ASP A 171 12.87 -4.32 -5.77
CA ASP A 171 13.21 -5.73 -5.57
C ASP A 171 14.14 -5.83 -4.35
N LEU A 172 13.73 -6.57 -3.31
CA LEU A 172 14.56 -6.67 -2.11
C LEU A 172 15.84 -7.45 -2.41
N ASN A 173 15.85 -8.33 -3.41
CA ASN A 173 17.04 -9.07 -3.81
C ASN A 173 18.12 -8.14 -4.39
N GLU A 174 17.74 -7.03 -5.04
CA GLU A 174 18.68 -6.02 -5.53
C GLU A 174 19.31 -5.20 -4.40
N LEU A 175 18.64 -5.07 -3.26
CA LEU A 175 19.18 -4.39 -2.07
C LEU A 175 20.21 -5.24 -1.31
N PHE A 176 20.14 -6.57 -1.44
CA PHE A 176 20.98 -7.51 -0.70
C PHE A 176 22.05 -8.22 -1.55
N ASP A 177 22.23 -7.85 -2.82
CA ASP A 177 23.34 -8.38 -3.62
C ASP A 177 24.67 -7.99 -2.95
N GLU A 178 25.36 -9.00 -2.42
CA GLU A 178 26.55 -8.92 -1.58
C GLU A 178 27.72 -8.19 -2.29
N ASN A 179 27.61 -7.99 -3.61
CA ASN A 179 28.58 -7.26 -4.43
C ASN A 179 28.36 -5.74 -4.47
N ASN A 180 27.21 -5.23 -4.00
CA ASN A 180 26.82 -3.82 -4.14
C ASN A 180 26.81 -3.02 -2.83
N GLY A 181 27.40 -3.56 -1.74
CA GLY A 181 27.77 -2.82 -0.53
C GLY A 181 26.70 -1.87 0.00
N MET A 182 25.80 -2.36 0.85
CA MET A 182 24.99 -1.60 1.83
C MET A 182 24.65 -0.16 1.38
N ILE A 183 23.64 0.03 0.53
CA ILE A 183 23.00 1.35 0.36
C ILE A 183 22.00 1.53 1.52
N LEU A 184 22.53 1.65 2.73
CA LEU A 184 21.83 2.21 3.88
C LEU A 184 22.85 3.12 4.58
N ASP A 185 23.07 4.29 3.99
CA ASP A 185 23.69 5.39 4.72
C ASP A 185 22.60 5.98 5.64
N ASN A 186 22.90 6.03 6.94
CA ASN A 186 22.06 6.57 8.02
C ASN A 186 21.80 8.08 7.89
#